data_AF-A0A2V5QIN9-F1
#
_entry.id   AF-A0A2V5QIN9-F1
#
_cell.length_a   1.000
_cell.length_b   1.000
_cell.length_c   1.000
_cell.angle_alpha   90.00
_cell.angle_beta   90.00
_cell.angle_gamma   90.00
#
_symmetry.space_group_name_H-M   'P 1'
#
loop_
_entity.id
_entity.type
_entity.pdbx_description
1 polymer ?
#
loop_
_entity_poly.entity_id
_entity_poly.type
_entity_poly.pdbx_seq_one_letter_code
_entity_poly.pdbx_strand_id
1 'polypeptide(L)' 'ARSFRGLIDLAIARGGSYYLTYHKFAKLEQVMACYPQFKQFLTLKRKHDPTERFQSDWYRYYRKLFAS' A
#
# COMPACT_ATOMS: atom_id res chain seq x y z
N ALA A 1 0.24 7.27 14.41
CA ALA A 1 -0.65 7.07 13.24
C ALA A 1 -1.37 8.35 12.77
N ARG A 2 -2.09 9.10 13.64
CA ARG A 2 -2.90 10.28 13.23
C ARG A 2 -2.10 11.35 12.47
N SER A 3 -0.98 11.82 13.04
CA SER A 3 -0.16 12.86 12.41
C SER A 3 0.38 12.44 11.03
N PHE A 4 0.84 11.21 10.90
CA PHE A 4 1.32 10.67 9.62
C PHE A 4 0.23 10.60 8.56
N ARG A 5 -1.00 10.20 8.94
CA ARG A 5 -2.13 10.22 8.00
C ARG A 5 -2.42 11.63 7.52
N GLY A 6 -2.40 12.62 8.42
CA GLY A 6 -2.56 14.03 8.04
C GLY A 6 -1.48 14.54 7.08
N LEU A 7 -0.22 14.12 7.27
CA LEU A 7 0.85 14.43 6.33
C LEU A 7 0.62 13.80 4.95
N ILE A 8 0.12 12.56 4.90
CA ILE A 8 -0.21 11.89 3.64
C ILE A 8 -1.38 12.62 2.95
N ASP A 9 -2.41 13.04 3.68
CA ASP A 9 -3.53 13.81 3.13
C ASP A 9 -3.03 15.13 2.49
N LEU A 10 -2.11 15.83 3.16
CA LEU A 10 -1.50 17.06 2.64
C LEU A 10 -0.65 16.81 1.38
N ALA A 11 0.03 15.67 1.30
CA ALA A 11 0.79 15.26 0.13
C ALA A 11 -0.13 14.94 -1.05
N ILE A 12 -1.17 14.13 -0.83
CA ILE A 12 -2.18 13.77 -1.84
C ILE A 12 -2.82 15.03 -2.44
N ALA A 13 -3.20 16.00 -1.60
CA ALA A 13 -3.80 17.27 -2.05
C ALA A 13 -2.89 18.10 -2.98
N ARG A 14 -1.59 17.79 -3.04
CA ARG A 14 -0.60 18.45 -3.89
C ARG A 14 -0.07 17.54 -5.01
N GLY A 15 -0.76 16.42 -5.29
CA GLY A 15 -0.32 15.43 -6.27
C GLY A 15 0.92 14.64 -5.85
N GLY A 16 1.24 14.69 -4.55
CA GLY A 16 2.37 13.97 -3.95
C GLY A 16 2.02 12.57 -3.48
N SER A 17 3.02 11.93 -2.87
CA SER A 17 2.92 10.57 -2.32
C SER A 17 3.75 10.47 -1.04
N TYR A 18 3.84 9.26 -0.47
CA TYR A 18 4.67 8.94 0.68
C TYR A 18 5.49 7.69 0.42
N TYR A 19 6.61 7.51 1.12
CA TYR A 19 7.41 6.31 0.97
C TYR A 19 6.76 5.09 1.64
N LEU A 20 6.49 4.05 0.84
CA LEU A 20 5.56 2.96 1.14
C LEU A 20 6.02 1.95 2.19
N THR A 21 7.33 1.88 2.47
CA THR A 21 7.94 0.78 3.25
C THR A 21 8.17 1.10 4.73
N TYR A 22 8.14 2.38 5.15
CA TYR A 22 8.45 2.73 6.54
C TYR A 22 7.35 2.36 7.54
N HIS A 23 6.15 2.93 7.36
CA HIS A 23 5.08 2.83 8.35
C HIS A 23 3.77 2.36 7.71
N LYS A 24 3.14 1.37 8.34
CA LYS A 24 1.84 0.79 7.95
C LYS A 24 0.66 1.61 8.51
N PHE A 25 0.78 2.94 8.48
CA PHE A 25 -0.23 3.84 9.03
C PHE A 25 -1.22 4.35 8.00
N ALA A 26 -0.85 4.38 6.73
CA ALA A 26 -1.73 4.80 5.64
C ALA A 26 -3.01 3.98 5.63
N LYS A 27 -4.15 4.65 5.44
CA LYS A 27 -5.43 3.97 5.21
C LYS A 27 -5.49 3.41 3.79
N LEU A 28 -6.43 2.51 3.53
CA LEU A 28 -6.65 1.96 2.19
C LEU A 28 -6.86 3.08 1.15
N GLU A 29 -7.68 4.09 1.45
CA GLU A 29 -7.90 5.22 0.53
C GLU A 29 -6.61 5.99 0.21
N GLN A 30 -5.73 6.17 1.20
CA GLN A 30 -4.46 6.87 1.04
C GLN A 30 -3.46 6.05 0.23
N VAL A 31 -3.42 4.73 0.44
CA VAL A 31 -2.58 3.83 -0.39
C VAL A 31 -3.05 3.87 -1.84
N MET A 32 -4.37 3.82 -2.08
CA MET A 32 -4.94 3.86 -3.42
C MET A 32 -4.67 5.18 -4.14
N ALA A 33 -4.74 6.31 -3.44
CA ALA A 33 -4.42 7.62 -4.01
C ALA A 33 -2.94 7.75 -4.36
N CYS A 34 -2.05 7.31 -3.47
CA CYS A 34 -0.61 7.42 -3.64
C CYS A 34 -0.02 6.35 -4.59
N TYR A 35 -0.69 5.21 -4.74
CA TYR A 35 -0.26 4.04 -5.52
C TYR A 35 -1.46 3.40 -6.24
N PRO A 36 -1.99 4.02 -7.31
CA PRO A 36 -3.20 3.53 -7.99
C PRO A 36 -3.04 2.13 -8.60
N GLN A 37 -1.82 1.77 -9.02
CA GLN A 37 -1.46 0.44 -9.54
C GLN A 37 -1.30 -0.65 -8.46
N PHE A 38 -1.53 -0.37 -7.17
CA PHE A 38 -1.24 -1.33 -6.09
C PHE A 38 -2.06 -2.63 -6.23
N LYS A 39 -3.33 -2.55 -6.64
CA LYS A 39 -4.15 -3.75 -6.90
C LYS A 39 -3.55 -4.60 -8.02
N GLN A 40 -3.12 -3.96 -9.11
CA GLN A 40 -2.48 -4.66 -10.23
C GLN A 40 -1.17 -5.33 -9.80
N PHE A 41 -0.38 -4.67 -8.95
CA PHE A 41 0.82 -5.28 -8.35
C PHE A 41 0.48 -6.57 -7.60
N LEU A 42 -0.54 -6.57 -6.73
CA LEU A 42 -0.95 -7.77 -6.00
C LEU A 42 -1.39 -8.90 -6.93
N THR A 43 -2.16 -8.58 -7.97
CA THR A 43 -2.58 -9.55 -8.99
C THR A 43 -1.38 -10.14 -9.74
N LEU A 44 -0.46 -9.30 -10.22
CA LEU A 44 0.73 -9.74 -10.94
C LEU A 44 1.65 -10.56 -10.04
N LYS A 45 1.84 -10.15 -8.79
CA LYS A 45 2.64 -10.93 -7.85
C LYS A 45 2.08 -12.34 -7.67
N ARG A 46 0.75 -12.49 -7.52
CA ARG A 46 0.13 -13.82 -7.42
C ARG A 46 0.25 -14.63 -8.71
N LYS A 47 0.18 -13.98 -9.88
CA LYS A 47 0.36 -14.62 -11.18
C LYS A 47 1.77 -15.20 -11.34
N HIS A 48 2.79 -14.45 -10.93
CA HIS A 48 4.20 -14.83 -11.10
C HIS A 48 4.78 -15.65 -9.94
N ASP A 49 4.15 -15.59 -8.77
CA ASP A 49 4.52 -16.34 -7.57
C ASP A 49 3.27 -17.05 -6.99
N PRO A 50 2.72 -18.09 -7.67
CA PRO A 50 1.44 -18.70 -7.30
C PRO A 50 1.45 -19.40 -5.95
N THR A 51 2.61 -19.94 -5.55
CA THR A 51 2.83 -20.54 -4.23
C THR A 51 3.23 -19.52 -3.17
N GLU A 52 3.28 -18.23 -3.54
CA GLU A 52 3.57 -17.13 -2.65
C GLU A 52 4.92 -17.32 -1.90
N ARG A 53 5.96 -17.84 -2.58
CA ARG A 53 7.29 -18.10 -2.01
C ARG A 53 7.99 -16.82 -1.54
N PHE A 54 7.84 -15.70 -2.27
CA PHE A 54 8.46 -14.44 -1.89
C PHE A 54 7.55 -13.67 -0.94
N GLN A 55 7.92 -13.65 0.34
CA GLN A 55 7.10 -13.07 1.42
C GLN A 55 7.84 -12.01 2.21
N SER A 56 7.06 -11.08 2.77
CA SER A 56 7.51 -10.14 3.79
C SER A 56 6.31 -9.70 4.63
N ASP A 57 6.57 -9.17 5.82
CA ASP A 57 5.50 -8.63 6.66
C ASP A 57 4.83 -7.41 6.04
N TRP A 58 5.54 -6.72 5.14
CA TRP A 58 4.98 -5.66 4.30
C TRP A 58 3.95 -6.25 3.33
N TYR A 59 4.32 -7.27 2.57
CA TYR A 59 3.42 -7.87 1.58
C TYR A 59 2.19 -8.51 2.24
N ARG A 60 2.38 -9.28 3.33
CA ARG A 60 1.26 -9.90 4.06
C ARG A 60 0.27 -8.87 4.58
N TYR A 61 0.77 -7.76 5.12
CA TYR A 61 -0.06 -6.66 5.60
C TYR A 61 -0.89 -6.06 4.47
N TYR A 62 -0.28 -5.68 3.36
CA TYR A 62 -1.00 -5.04 2.26
C TYR A 62 -1.93 -6.02 1.53
N ARG A 63 -1.55 -7.29 1.39
CA ARG A 63 -2.44 -8.33 0.87
C ARG A 63 -3.71 -8.44 1.71
N LYS A 64 -3.59 -8.41 3.04
CA LYS A 64 -4.75 -8.42 3.96
C LYS A 64 -5.57 -7.13 3.86
N LEU A 65 -4.91 -5.97 3.85
CA LEU A 65 -5.54 -4.66 3.75
C LEU A 65 -6.43 -4.53 2.50
N PHE A 66 -6.00 -5.12 1.38
CA PHE A 66 -6.72 -5.09 0.11
C PHE A 66 -7.71 -6.26 -0.10
N ALA A 67 -7.75 -7.21 0.82
CA ALA A 67 -8.71 -8.31 0.83
C ALA A 67 -9.92 -8.05 1.76
N SER A 68 -9.92 -6.91 2.45
CA SER A 68 -10.95 -6.50 3.41
C SER A 68 -12.07 -5.70 2.75
#